data_AF-A0A132BWX6-F1
#
_entry.id   AF-A0A132BWX6-F1
#
_cell.length_a   1.000
_cell.length_b   1.000
_cell.length_c   1.000
_cell.angle_alpha   90.00
_cell.angle_beta   90.00
_cell.angle_gamma   90.00
#
_symmetry.space_group_name_H-M   'P 1'
#
loop_
_entity.id
_entity.type
_entity.pdbx_description
1 polymer ?
#
loop_
_entity_poly.entity_id
_entity_poly.type
_entity_poly.pdbx_seq_one_letter_code
_entity_poly.pdbx_strand_id
1 'polypeptide(L)'
;MNAVAQLGISVALACRAFQISETCYRYSPILSDENEEIADWLERLTENKRTWGFGLCFLYLRNVQGYGWNHKRVYRIYCELELNLRIKPKKRLKRDKPEPLAVPDRPNET
;
A
#
# COMPACT_ATOMS: atom_id res chain seq x y z
N MET A 1 -7.56 10.10 25.24
CA MET A 1 -7.54 11.13 26.30
C MET A 1 -8.79 10.97 27.16
N ASN A 2 -8.71 10.23 28.27
CA ASN A 2 -9.92 9.91 29.07
C ASN A 2 -10.08 10.80 30.31
N ALA A 3 -9.17 11.75 30.57
CA ALA A 3 -9.19 12.58 31.77
C ALA A 3 -10.48 13.43 31.92
N VAL A 4 -10.99 14.00 30.82
CA VAL A 4 -12.25 14.76 30.83
C VAL A 4 -13.44 13.89 31.23
N ALA A 5 -13.52 12.66 30.70
CA ALA A 5 -14.60 11.72 30.99
C ALA A 5 -14.46 11.04 32.36
N GLN A 6 -13.22 10.75 32.82
CA GLN A 6 -12.95 10.03 34.07
C GLN A 6 -12.98 10.95 35.30
N LEU A 7 -12.59 12.21 35.16
CA LEU A 7 -12.43 13.15 36.27
C LEU A 7 -13.48 14.29 36.25
N GLY A 8 -14.37 14.32 35.25
CA GLY A 8 -15.46 15.30 35.15
C GLY A 8 -15.02 16.75 34.97
N ILE A 9 -13.77 16.98 34.54
CA ILE A 9 -13.15 18.30 34.38
C ILE A 9 -13.38 18.85 32.98
N SER A 10 -13.40 20.19 32.85
CA SER A 10 -13.65 20.84 31.56
C SER A 10 -12.53 20.58 30.54
N VAL A 11 -12.89 20.53 29.26
CA VAL A 11 -11.94 20.36 28.14
C VAL A 11 -10.84 21.42 28.19
N ALA A 12 -11.19 22.67 28.49
CA ALA A 12 -10.24 23.76 28.61
C ALA A 12 -9.22 23.53 29.73
N LEU A 13 -9.65 23.00 30.88
CA LEU A 13 -8.76 22.70 32.01
C LEU A 13 -7.81 21.55 31.66
N ALA A 14 -8.34 20.48 31.05
CA ALA A 14 -7.53 19.36 30.60
C ALA A 14 -6.49 19.80 29.54
N CYS A 15 -6.90 20.58 28.53
CA CYS A 15 -6.01 21.06 27.48
C CYS A 15 -4.88 21.94 28.04
N ARG A 16 -5.18 22.82 29.01
CA ARG A 16 -4.15 23.62 29.70
C ARG A 16 -3.19 22.75 30.52
N ALA A 17 -3.70 21.76 31.23
CA ALA A 17 -2.87 20.85 32.04
C ALA A 17 -1.91 20.02 31.19
N PHE A 18 -2.37 19.56 30.01
CA PHE A 18 -1.56 18.78 29.06
C PHE A 18 -0.81 19.62 28.02
N GLN A 19 -0.90 20.96 28.09
CA GLN A 19 -0.27 21.89 27.13
C GLN A 19 -0.60 21.60 25.66
N ILE A 20 -1.85 21.20 25.36
CA ILE A 20 -2.35 20.98 24.01
C ILE A 20 -3.42 22.01 23.65
N SER A 21 -3.61 22.27 22.36
CA SER A 21 -4.71 23.14 21.91
C SER A 21 -6.05 22.41 22.02
N GLU A 22 -7.12 23.16 22.29
CA GLU A 22 -8.49 22.61 22.24
C GLU A 22 -8.84 22.07 20.84
N THR A 23 -8.27 22.65 19.78
CA THR A 23 -8.46 22.16 18.40
C THR A 23 -7.85 20.79 18.19
N CYS A 24 -6.67 20.51 18.77
CA CYS A 24 -6.04 19.20 18.75
C CYS A 24 -6.84 18.19 19.57
N TYR A 25 -7.35 18.59 20.75
CA TYR A 25 -8.21 17.74 21.56
C TYR A 25 -9.51 17.36 20.84
N ARG A 26 -10.14 18.33 20.16
CA ARG A 26 -11.40 18.11 19.41
C ARG A 26 -11.20 17.49 18.04
N TYR A 27 -9.96 17.39 17.56
CA TYR A 27 -9.67 16.76 16.29
C TYR A 27 -9.97 15.27 16.39
N SER A 28 -11.09 14.87 15.81
CA SER A 28 -11.29 13.48 15.43
C SER A 28 -10.68 13.29 14.05
N PRO A 29 -9.79 12.31 13.83
CA PRO A 29 -9.52 11.87 12.48
C PRO A 29 -10.88 11.54 11.85
N ILE A 30 -11.11 12.01 10.63
CA ILE A 30 -12.24 11.57 9.83
C ILE A 30 -11.88 10.13 9.45
N LEU A 31 -12.26 9.18 10.31
CA LEU A 31 -12.34 7.78 9.94
C LEU A 31 -13.41 7.75 8.86
N SER A 32 -12.95 7.77 7.62
CA SER A 32 -13.83 7.71 6.48
C SER A 32 -14.34 6.27 6.42
N ASP A 33 -15.64 6.07 6.45
CA ASP A 33 -16.28 4.80 6.10
C ASP A 33 -15.67 4.22 4.79
N GLU A 34 -15.21 5.10 3.89
CA GLU A 34 -14.50 4.76 2.67
C GLU A 34 -13.16 4.02 2.87
N ASN A 35 -12.46 4.18 4.00
CA ASN A 35 -11.24 3.40 4.27
C ASN A 35 -11.58 1.94 4.59
N GLU A 36 -12.67 1.73 5.34
CA GLU A 36 -13.19 0.39 5.61
C GLU A 36 -13.70 -0.24 4.32
N GLU A 37 -14.39 0.52 3.48
CA GLU A 37 -14.81 0.06 2.15
C GLU A 37 -13.60 -0.35 1.27
N ILE A 38 -12.53 0.46 1.25
CA ILE A 38 -11.29 0.12 0.55
C ILE A 38 -10.69 -1.18 1.10
N ALA A 39 -10.64 -1.34 2.42
CA ALA A 39 -10.07 -2.51 3.07
C ALA A 39 -10.86 -3.79 2.70
N ASP A 40 -12.18 -3.75 2.86
CA ASP A 40 -13.08 -4.85 2.50
C ASP A 40 -12.90 -5.30 1.04
N TRP A 41 -12.80 -4.33 0.13
CA TRP A 41 -12.58 -4.63 -1.28
C TRP A 41 -11.21 -5.27 -1.55
N LEU A 42 -10.15 -4.77 -0.90
CA LEU A 42 -8.81 -5.32 -1.05
C LEU A 42 -8.72 -6.76 -0.50
N GLU A 43 -9.35 -7.03 0.65
CA GLU A 43 -9.44 -8.39 1.21
C GLU A 43 -10.18 -9.32 0.25
N ARG A 44 -11.40 -8.95 -0.19
CA ARG A 44 -12.17 -9.74 -1.15
C ARG A 44 -11.41 -10.02 -2.45
N LEU A 45 -10.67 -9.03 -2.96
CA LEU A 45 -9.88 -9.19 -4.18
C LEU A 45 -8.71 -10.16 -3.98
N THR A 46 -7.99 -10.02 -2.87
CA THR A 46 -6.82 -10.85 -2.58
C THR A 46 -7.20 -12.29 -2.20
N GLU A 47 -8.37 -12.50 -1.58
CA GLU A 47 -8.93 -13.84 -1.35
C GLU A 47 -9.28 -14.55 -2.66
N ASN A 48 -9.97 -13.85 -3.58
CA ASN A 48 -10.40 -14.39 -4.86
C ASN A 48 -9.26 -14.56 -5.86
N LYS A 49 -8.27 -13.65 -5.82
CA LYS A 49 -7.15 -13.57 -6.77
C LYS A 49 -5.81 -13.47 -6.03
N ARG A 50 -5.44 -14.55 -5.34
CA ARG A 50 -4.23 -14.63 -4.49
C ARG A 50 -2.89 -14.28 -5.17
N THR A 51 -2.82 -14.31 -6.51
CA THR A 51 -1.62 -13.94 -7.27
C THR A 51 -1.56 -12.45 -7.64
N TRP A 52 -2.63 -11.69 -7.40
CA TRP A 52 -2.67 -10.27 -7.72
C TRP A 52 -1.91 -9.48 -6.66
N GLY A 53 -0.90 -8.75 -7.10
CA GLY A 53 -0.27 -7.72 -6.27
C GLY A 53 -1.06 -6.42 -6.33
N PHE A 54 -0.65 -5.45 -5.51
CA PHE A 54 -1.27 -4.13 -5.39
C PHE A 54 -1.66 -3.47 -6.72
N GLY A 55 -0.77 -3.46 -7.72
CA GLY A 55 -1.05 -2.81 -9.00
C GLY A 55 -2.27 -3.37 -9.72
N LEU A 56 -2.47 -4.69 -9.68
CA LEU A 56 -3.64 -5.32 -10.30
C LEU A 56 -4.91 -5.06 -9.48
N CYS A 57 -4.83 -5.12 -8.15
CA CYS A 57 -5.95 -4.77 -7.27
C CYS A 57 -6.40 -3.32 -7.51
N PHE A 58 -5.46 -2.37 -7.55
CA PHE A 58 -5.78 -0.96 -7.79
C PHE A 58 -6.37 -0.72 -9.19
N LEU A 59 -5.79 -1.34 -10.22
CA LEU A 59 -6.33 -1.20 -11.59
C LEU A 59 -7.74 -1.77 -11.72
N TYR A 60 -8.03 -2.89 -11.04
CA TYR A 60 -9.38 -3.44 -11.00
C TYR A 60 -10.36 -2.48 -10.33
N LEU A 61 -10.02 -1.95 -9.14
CA LEU A 61 -10.86 -1.00 -8.42
C LEU A 61 -11.12 0.27 -9.25
N ARG A 62 -10.10 0.77 -9.93
CA ARG A 62 -10.22 1.99 -10.74
C ARG A 62 -10.98 1.78 -12.05
N ASN A 63 -10.68 0.71 -12.79
CA ASN A 63 -11.14 0.55 -14.18
C ASN A 63 -12.37 -0.35 -14.30
N VAL A 64 -12.53 -1.34 -13.42
CA VAL A 64 -13.66 -2.28 -13.48
C VAL A 64 -14.77 -1.83 -12.54
N GLN A 65 -14.43 -1.51 -11.29
CA GLN A 65 -15.41 -1.00 -10.32
C GLN A 65 -15.67 0.51 -10.47
N GLY A 66 -14.75 1.24 -11.10
CA GLY A 66 -14.92 2.67 -11.38
C GLY A 66 -14.64 3.59 -10.19
N TYR A 67 -14.01 3.09 -9.13
CA TYR A 67 -13.72 3.90 -7.94
C TYR A 67 -12.69 4.99 -8.23
N GLY A 68 -13.00 6.22 -7.81
CA GLY A 68 -12.14 7.41 -7.93
C GLY A 68 -11.07 7.55 -6.84
N TRP A 69 -10.79 6.49 -6.09
CA TRP A 69 -9.91 6.54 -4.93
C TRP A 69 -8.47 6.91 -5.28
N ASN A 70 -7.85 7.69 -4.41
CA ASN A 70 -6.46 8.08 -4.57
C ASN A 70 -5.55 6.85 -4.42
N HIS A 71 -4.72 6.61 -5.43
CA HIS A 71 -3.72 5.52 -5.44
C HIS A 71 -2.88 5.44 -4.16
N LYS A 72 -2.39 6.58 -3.65
CA LYS A 72 -1.54 6.60 -2.43
C LYS A 72 -2.31 6.14 -1.19
N ARG A 73 -3.61 6.46 -1.13
CA ARG A 73 -4.49 6.07 -0.02
C ARG A 73 -4.77 4.58 -0.04
N VAL A 74 -5.14 4.04 -1.21
CA VAL A 74 -5.35 2.60 -1.38
C VAL A 74 -4.05 1.83 -1.09
N TYR A 75 -2.90 2.34 -1.54
CA TYR A 75 -1.60 1.73 -1.25
C TYR A 75 -1.29 1.69 0.24
N ARG A 76 -1.56 2.77 0.98
CA ARG A 76 -1.35 2.82 2.43
C ARG A 76 -2.16 1.73 3.13
N ILE A 77 -3.47 1.65 2.83
CA ILE A 77 -4.38 0.65 3.42
C ILE A 77 -3.94 -0.77 3.04
N TYR A 78 -3.56 -1.00 1.79
CA TYR A 78 -3.02 -2.29 1.34
C TYR A 78 -1.78 -2.73 2.14
N CYS A 79 -0.88 -1.79 2.46
CA CYS A 79 0.29 -2.08 3.29
C CYS A 79 -0.08 -2.29 4.77
N GLU A 80 -1.03 -1.52 5.31
CA GLU A 80 -1.54 -1.69 6.68
C GLU A 80 -2.20 -3.06 6.89
N LEU A 81 -2.86 -3.60 5.87
CA LEU A 81 -3.44 -4.95 5.87
C LEU A 81 -2.39 -6.07 5.61
N GLU A 82 -1.11 -5.72 5.45
CA GLU A 82 -0.02 -6.66 5.18
C GLU A 82 -0.23 -7.59 3.97
N LEU A 83 -1.06 -7.19 3.00
CA LEU A 83 -1.40 -7.99 1.80
C LEU A 83 -0.25 -8.15 0.79
N ASN A 84 0.96 -7.75 1.18
CA ASN A 84 2.13 -7.72 0.32
C ASN A 84 2.58 -9.14 -0.03
N LEU A 85 2.49 -9.49 -1.32
CA LEU A 85 3.03 -10.74 -1.81
C LEU A 85 4.55 -10.77 -1.68
N ARG A 86 5.08 -11.86 -1.14
CA ARG A 86 6.53 -12.08 -1.06
C ARG A 86 7.12 -12.10 -2.48
N ILE A 87 7.91 -11.08 -2.79
CA ILE A 87 8.69 -11.05 -4.03
C ILE A 87 9.81 -12.09 -3.91
N LYS A 88 9.75 -13.12 -4.75
CA LYS A 88 10.88 -14.05 -4.89
C LYS A 88 12.02 -13.32 -5.61
N PRO A 89 13.25 -13.31 -5.06
CA PRO A 89 14.38 -12.71 -5.76
C PRO A 89 14.60 -13.42 -7.09
N LYS A 90 14.93 -12.65 -8.13
CA LYS A 90 15.24 -13.24 -9.45
C LYS A 90 16.44 -14.17 -9.28
N LYS A 91 16.26 -15.45 -9.63
CA LYS A 91 17.38 -16.39 -9.68
C LYS A 91 18.38 -15.89 -10.72
N ARG A 92 19.63 -15.67 -10.31
CA ARG A 92 20.69 -15.35 -11.26
C ARG A 92 20.87 -16.55 -12.19
N LEU A 93 20.53 -16.37 -13.46
CA LEU A 93 20.83 -17.36 -14.49
C LEU A 93 22.34 -17.35 -14.71
N LYS A 94 22.98 -18.51 -14.58
CA LYS A 94 24.35 -18.70 -15.06
C LYS A 94 24.25 -18.63 -16.57
N ARG A 95 24.74 -17.52 -17.15
CA ARG A 95 24.90 -17.41 -18.60
C ARG A 95 26.23 -18.02 -18.93
N ASP A 96 26.23 -19.08 -19.73
CA ASP A 96 27.46 -19.58 -20.31
C ASP A 96 28.03 -18.50 -21.23
N LYS A 97 29.35 -18.36 -21.21
CA LYS A 97 30.03 -17.40 -22.08
C LYS A 97 29.78 -17.85 -23.52
N PRO A 98 29.26 -16.99 -24.41
CA PRO A 98 29.11 -17.37 -25.81
C PRO A 98 30.49 -17.73 -26.35
N GLU A 99 30.56 -18.79 -27.15
CA GLU A 99 31.76 -19.08 -27.92
C GLU A 99 32.09 -17.87 -28.80
N PRO A 100 33.38 -17.51 -28.92
CA PRO A 100 33.78 -16.44 -29.83
C PRO A 100 33.27 -16.78 -31.24
N LEU A 101 32.70 -15.79 -31.93
CA LEU A 101 32.34 -15.97 -33.34
C LEU A 101 33.60 -16.42 -34.09
N ALA A 102 33.44 -17.44 -34.94
CA ALA A 102 34.47 -17.80 -35.90
C ALA A 102 34.75 -16.58 -36.78
N VAL A 103 35.99 -16.10 -36.74
CA VAL A 103 36.45 -15.05 -37.65
C VAL A 103 36.96 -15.78 -38.89
N PRO A 104 36.35 -15.56 -40.07
CA PRO A 104 36.84 -16.17 -41.29
C PRO A 104 38.22 -15.60 -41.66
N ASP A 105 39.12 -16.46 -42.14
CA ASP A 105 40.46 -16.04 -42.56
C ASP A 105 40.42 -15.25 -43.88
N ARG A 106 39.33 -15.38 -44.65
CA ARG A 106 39.16 -14.75 -45.97
C ARG A 106 37.75 -14.17 -46.16
N PRO A 107 37.60 -13.14 -47.01
CA PRO A 107 36.29 -12.68 -47.45
C PRO A 107 35.50 -13.81 -48.13
N ASN A 108 34.21 -13.95 -47.80
CA ASN A 108 33.27 -14.96 -48.33
C ASN A 108 33.53 -16.42 -47.89
N GLU A 109 34.12 -16.63 -46.72
CA GLU A 109 34.20 -17.94 -46.07
C GLU A 109 33.10 -18.04 -44.99
N THR A 110 32.35 -19.14 -44.97
CA THR A 110 31.22 -19.43 -44.04
C THR A 110 31.63 -20.35 -42.92
#